data_AF-A0A730IDM1-F1
#
_entry.id   AF-A0A730IDM1-F1
#
_cell.length_a   1.000
_cell.length_b   1.000
_cell.length_c   1.000
_cell.angle_alpha   90.00
_cell.angle_beta   90.00
_cell.angle_gamma   90.00
#
_symmetry.space_group_name_H-M   'P 1'
#
loop_
_entity.id
_entity.type
_entity.pdbx_description
1 polymer ?
#
loop_
_entity_poly.entity_id
_entity_poly.type
_entity_poly.pdbx_seq_one_letter_code
_entity_poly.pdbx_strand_id
1 'polypeptide(L)'
;MELIKRVQFTKEQLIEAAQEDIAAISDALQCYMPCAASKSLQKSLVLKEIALASLNAKPIGAFHILDQQVGATTDYIKDGEWPISNCVIEVYAAPPAPVVPPEKWVNPDINYAEENGFAEGWNACRAAMLKGGAK
;
A
#
# COMPACT_ATOMS: atom_id res chain seq x y z
N MET A 1 -11.44 -29.52 17.93
CA MET A 1 -11.34 -28.39 16.99
C MET A 1 -10.06 -28.58 16.21
N GLU A 2 -10.13 -28.92 14.92
CA GLU A 2 -8.94 -28.89 14.07
C GLU A 2 -8.49 -27.45 13.92
N LEU A 3 -7.24 -27.17 14.32
CA LEU A 3 -6.56 -25.95 13.96
C LEU A 3 -6.48 -25.92 12.44
N ILE A 4 -7.17 -24.98 11.80
CA ILE A 4 -7.04 -24.71 10.37
C ILE A 4 -5.52 -24.53 10.11
N LYS A 5 -4.90 -25.48 9.41
CA LYS A 5 -3.51 -25.36 8.99
C LYS A 5 -3.42 -24.11 8.11
N ARG A 6 -2.79 -23.06 8.62
CA ARG A 6 -2.51 -21.87 7.80
C ARG A 6 -1.60 -22.30 6.66
N VAL A 7 -2.07 -22.10 5.45
CA VAL A 7 -1.23 -22.20 4.26
C VAL A 7 -0.14 -21.13 4.39
N GLN A 8 1.12 -21.53 4.18
CA GLN A 8 2.24 -20.59 4.17
C GLN A 8 2.39 -20.04 2.75
N PHE A 9 2.51 -18.72 2.66
CA PHE A 9 2.77 -18.01 1.41
C PHE A 9 4.11 -17.28 1.52
N THR A 10 4.87 -17.24 0.44
CA THR A 10 6.06 -16.40 0.37
C THR A 10 5.68 -14.94 0.17
N LYS A 11 6.62 -14.03 0.45
CA LYS A 11 6.42 -12.60 0.22
C LYS A 11 6.10 -12.31 -1.25
N GLU A 12 6.79 -12.98 -2.17
CA GLU A 12 6.65 -12.83 -3.61
C GLU A 12 5.25 -13.27 -4.07
N GLN A 13 4.76 -14.39 -3.55
CA GLN A 13 3.39 -14.86 -3.81
C GLN A 13 2.33 -13.86 -3.34
N LEU A 14 2.54 -13.21 -2.20
CA LEU A 14 1.63 -12.19 -1.69
C LEU A 14 1.69 -10.88 -2.49
N ILE A 15 2.86 -10.53 -3.01
CA ILE A 15 3.03 -9.37 -3.90
C ILE A 15 2.29 -9.60 -5.22
N GLU A 16 2.50 -10.76 -5.84
CA GLU A 16 1.84 -11.15 -7.09
C GLU A 16 0.31 -11.13 -6.92
N ALA A 17 -0.20 -11.80 -5.89
CA ALA A 17 -1.63 -11.81 -5.59
C ALA A 17 -2.20 -10.40 -5.36
N ALA A 18 -1.47 -9.51 -4.67
CA ALA A 18 -1.92 -8.14 -4.46
C ALA A 18 -1.97 -7.34 -5.78
N GLN A 19 -1.02 -7.56 -6.70
CA GLN A 19 -1.02 -6.91 -8.01
C GLN A 19 -2.19 -7.39 -8.89
N GLU A 20 -2.45 -8.70 -8.91
CA GLU A 20 -3.58 -9.28 -9.63
C GLU A 20 -4.92 -8.75 -9.10
N ASP A 21 -5.09 -8.72 -7.78
CA ASP A 21 -6.30 -8.19 -7.15
C ASP A 21 -6.51 -6.71 -7.47
N ILE A 22 -5.43 -5.89 -7.43
CA ILE A 22 -5.50 -4.47 -7.78
C ILE A 22 -5.96 -4.30 -9.23
N ALA A 23 -5.39 -5.06 -10.17
CA ALA A 23 -5.77 -5.01 -11.59
C ALA A 23 -7.26 -5.40 -11.77
N ALA A 24 -7.67 -6.53 -11.21
CA ALA A 24 -9.05 -7.02 -11.31
C ALA A 24 -10.07 -6.05 -10.70
N ILE A 25 -9.76 -5.46 -9.54
CA ILE A 25 -10.65 -4.49 -8.89
C ILE A 25 -10.71 -3.18 -9.68
N SER A 26 -9.58 -2.74 -10.24
CA SER A 26 -9.52 -1.52 -11.05
C SER A 26 -10.36 -1.68 -12.31
N ASP A 27 -10.23 -2.82 -13.02
CA ASP A 27 -11.04 -3.14 -14.20
C ASP A 27 -12.53 -3.22 -13.85
N ALA A 28 -12.88 -3.84 -12.71
CA ALA A 28 -14.26 -3.92 -12.26
C ALA A 28 -14.85 -2.53 -11.94
N LEU A 29 -14.07 -1.64 -11.35
CA LEU A 29 -14.48 -0.25 -11.10
C LEU A 29 -14.61 0.55 -12.39
N GLN A 30 -13.81 0.25 -13.41
CA GLN A 30 -13.91 0.86 -14.73
C GLN A 30 -15.17 0.41 -15.49
N CYS A 31 -15.70 -0.79 -15.23
CA CYS A 31 -16.90 -1.27 -15.93
C CYS A 31 -18.23 -0.91 -15.25
N TYR A 32 -18.23 -0.34 -14.03
CA TYR A 32 -19.44 -0.26 -13.18
C TYR A 32 -19.90 1.18 -12.85
N MET A 33 -21.17 1.48 -13.12
CA MET A 33 -21.87 2.70 -12.68
C MET A 33 -21.84 2.88 -11.14
N PRO A 34 -21.89 4.10 -10.60
CA PRO A 34 -21.71 4.33 -9.16
C PRO A 34 -22.90 3.79 -8.33
N CYS A 35 -22.73 2.62 -7.71
CA CYS A 35 -23.63 2.05 -6.69
C CYS A 35 -22.85 1.68 -5.41
N ALA A 36 -23.52 1.23 -4.35
CA ALA A 36 -22.88 0.86 -3.09
C ALA A 36 -21.79 -0.23 -3.22
N ALA A 37 -21.89 -1.12 -4.22
CA ALA A 37 -20.85 -2.12 -4.51
C ALA A 37 -19.52 -1.46 -4.94
N SER A 38 -19.58 -0.31 -5.62
CA SER A 38 -18.39 0.49 -5.99
C SER A 38 -17.61 0.96 -4.75
N LYS A 39 -18.30 1.37 -3.68
CA LYS A 39 -17.62 1.83 -2.45
C LYS A 39 -16.84 0.71 -1.76
N SER A 40 -17.38 -0.51 -1.74
CA SER A 40 -16.70 -1.67 -1.17
C SER A 40 -15.47 -2.05 -1.98
N LEU A 41 -15.59 -2.03 -3.31
CA LEU A 41 -14.48 -2.29 -4.23
C LEU A 41 -13.38 -1.23 -4.10
N GLN A 42 -13.74 0.05 -4.03
CA GLN A 42 -12.78 1.14 -3.77
C GLN A 42 -12.02 0.96 -2.45
N LYS A 43 -12.71 0.56 -1.37
CA LYS A 43 -12.05 0.27 -0.09
C LYS A 43 -11.08 -0.91 -0.21
N SER A 44 -11.48 -1.97 -0.93
CA SER A 44 -10.64 -3.13 -1.18
C SER A 44 -9.39 -2.76 -2.00
N LEU A 45 -9.55 -1.92 -3.02
CA LEU A 45 -8.45 -1.42 -3.84
C LEU A 45 -7.40 -0.72 -2.98
N VAL A 46 -7.81 0.28 -2.19
CA VAL A 46 -6.91 1.03 -1.31
C VAL A 46 -6.20 0.11 -0.30
N LEU A 47 -6.91 -0.89 0.25
CA LEU A 47 -6.31 -1.85 1.18
C LEU A 47 -5.21 -2.68 0.49
N LYS A 48 -5.44 -3.13 -0.74
CA LYS A 48 -4.47 -3.91 -1.52
C LYS A 48 -3.28 -3.06 -1.95
N GLU A 49 -3.50 -1.80 -2.33
CA GLU A 49 -2.41 -0.85 -2.65
C GLU A 49 -1.50 -0.61 -1.43
N ILE A 50 -2.07 -0.37 -0.24
CA ILE A 50 -1.30 -0.21 1.00
C ILE A 50 -0.53 -1.49 1.31
N ALA A 51 -1.18 -2.66 1.20
CA ALA A 51 -0.51 -3.94 1.44
C ALA A 51 0.65 -4.17 0.47
N LEU A 52 0.47 -3.87 -0.82
CA LEU A 52 1.51 -3.98 -1.83
C LEU A 52 2.69 -3.02 -1.55
N ALA A 53 2.40 -1.79 -1.15
CA ALA A 53 3.42 -0.82 -0.75
C ALA A 53 4.18 -1.27 0.51
N SER A 54 3.49 -1.81 1.51
CA SER A 54 4.10 -2.40 2.71
C SER A 54 5.02 -3.57 2.38
N LEU A 55 4.58 -4.47 1.50
CA LEU A 55 5.38 -5.63 1.09
C LEU A 55 6.63 -5.19 0.33
N ASN A 56 6.56 -4.16 -0.51
CA ASN A 56 7.70 -3.67 -1.29
C ASN A 56 8.56 -2.62 -0.56
N ALA A 57 8.21 -2.22 0.67
CA ALA A 57 8.96 -1.23 1.42
C ALA A 57 10.40 -1.71 1.66
N LYS A 58 11.35 -0.78 1.47
CA LYS A 58 12.74 -0.97 1.86
C LYS A 58 12.94 -0.39 3.27
N PRO A 59 13.81 -0.99 4.09
CA PRO A 59 14.13 -0.42 5.40
C PRO A 59 14.81 0.94 5.24
N ILE A 60 14.47 1.87 6.12
CA ILE A 60 15.03 3.23 6.17
C ILE A 60 16.26 3.32 7.07
N GLY A 61 16.52 2.26 7.83
CA GLY A 61 17.64 2.17 8.76
C GLY A 61 17.72 0.78 9.37
N ALA A 62 18.78 0.56 10.14
CA ALA A 62 18.97 -0.69 10.86
C ALA A 62 19.64 -0.43 12.20
N PHE A 63 19.23 -1.19 13.22
CA PHE A 63 19.83 -1.17 14.54
C PHE A 63 20.68 -2.40 14.77
N HIS A 64 21.81 -2.21 15.45
CA HIS A 64 22.62 -3.29 15.97
C HIS A 64 22.30 -3.50 17.44
N ILE A 65 21.84 -4.70 17.78
CA ILE A 65 21.66 -5.12 19.17
C ILE A 65 22.97 -5.76 19.66
N LEU A 66 23.46 -5.26 20.79
CA LEU A 66 24.58 -5.81 21.55
C LEU A 66 24.16 -5.89 23.00
N ASP A 67 24.26 -7.08 23.61
CA ASP A 67 23.95 -7.30 25.03
C ASP A 67 22.53 -6.86 25.42
N GLN A 68 21.54 -7.12 24.56
CA GLN A 68 20.13 -6.68 24.69
C GLN A 68 19.93 -5.16 24.72
N GLN A 69 20.92 -4.38 24.28
CA GLN A 69 20.83 -2.92 24.18
C GLN A 69 21.00 -2.47 22.73
N VAL A 70 20.32 -1.38 22.39
CA VAL A 70 20.50 -0.72 21.08
C VAL A 70 21.75 0.17 21.15
N GLY A 71 22.71 -0.09 20.27
CA GLY A 71 24.05 0.54 20.33
C GLY A 71 24.11 2.02 19.97
N ALA A 72 23.08 2.61 19.35
CA ALA A 72 23.10 4.02 18.95
C ALA A 72 21.69 4.63 18.81
N THR A 73 21.57 5.90 19.25
CA THR A 73 20.50 6.92 19.06
C THR A 73 19.79 7.36 20.35
N THR A 74 19.38 8.65 20.41
CA THR A 74 18.75 9.31 21.57
C THR A 74 17.25 9.09 21.68
N ASP A 75 16.60 8.65 20.59
CA ASP A 75 15.15 8.68 20.45
C ASP A 75 14.49 7.34 20.77
N TYR A 76 15.27 6.35 21.25
CA TYR A 76 14.81 4.99 21.52
C TYR A 76 15.09 4.56 22.96
N ILE A 77 14.28 3.61 23.45
CA ILE A 77 14.43 3.02 24.78
C ILE A 77 15.66 2.09 24.76
N LYS A 78 16.78 2.58 25.29
CA LYS A 78 18.05 1.85 25.33
C LYS A 78 17.97 0.53 26.13
N ASP A 79 17.22 0.55 27.23
CA ASP A 79 17.10 -0.56 28.19
C ASP A 79 15.73 -1.26 28.10
N GLY A 80 15.17 -1.37 26.89
CA GLY A 80 13.92 -2.10 26.64
C GLY A 80 14.11 -3.62 26.64
N GLU A 81 13.01 -4.37 26.68
CA GLU A 81 13.04 -5.83 26.50
C GLU A 81 13.25 -6.19 25.02
N TRP A 82 14.50 -6.00 24.56
CA TRP A 82 14.90 -6.31 23.19
C TRP A 82 15.20 -7.81 23.02
N PRO A 83 15.18 -8.33 21.78
CA PRO A 83 15.56 -9.71 21.50
C PRO A 83 16.89 -10.09 22.17
N ILE A 84 16.93 -11.30 22.74
CA ILE A 84 18.05 -11.81 23.55
C ILE A 84 19.31 -12.04 22.70
N SER A 85 19.17 -12.15 21.37
CA SER A 85 20.26 -12.37 20.45
C SER A 85 20.77 -11.07 19.81
N ASN A 86 22.09 -10.98 19.66
CA ASN A 86 22.71 -9.94 18.86
C ASN A 86 22.27 -10.11 17.40
N CYS A 87 21.56 -9.13 16.87
CA CYS A 87 21.03 -9.16 15.51
C CYS A 87 20.92 -7.74 14.93
N VAL A 88 20.59 -7.69 13.64
CA VAL A 88 20.24 -6.46 12.95
C VAL A 88 18.72 -6.38 12.89
N ILE A 89 18.13 -5.32 13.46
CA ILE A 89 16.71 -5.01 13.31
C ILE A 89 16.55 -3.95 12.24
N GLU A 90 15.83 -4.29 11.18
CA GLU A 90 15.47 -3.36 10.12
C GLU A 90 14.32 -2.44 10.55
N VAL A 91 14.49 -1.14 10.33
CA VAL A 91 13.50 -0.13 10.64
C VAL A 91 12.76 0.22 9.37
N TYR A 92 11.44 0.12 9.42
CA TYR A 92 10.56 0.46 8.31
C TYR A 92 9.76 1.71 8.67
N ALA A 93 9.70 2.66 7.75
CA ALA A 93 8.71 3.71 7.83
C ALA A 93 7.33 3.07 7.61
N ALA A 94 6.33 3.45 8.42
CA ALA A 94 4.96 3.16 8.07
C ALA A 94 4.69 3.76 6.67
N PRO A 95 4.12 3.00 5.72
CA PRO A 95 3.76 3.57 4.43
C PRO A 95 2.83 4.77 4.68
N PRO A 96 3.11 5.94 4.07
CA PRO A 96 2.20 7.06 4.21
C PRO A 96 0.83 6.62 3.70
N ALA A 97 -0.22 6.85 4.51
CA ALA A 97 -1.58 6.59 4.06
C ALA A 97 -1.78 7.35 2.73
N PRO A 98 -2.38 6.73 1.70
CA PRO A 98 -2.55 7.38 0.41
C PRO A 98 -3.36 8.68 0.62
N VAL A 99 -2.65 9.81 0.56
CA VAL A 99 -3.24 11.16 0.51
C VAL A 99 -3.80 11.43 -0.89
N VAL A 100 -3.49 10.53 -1.83
CA VAL A 100 -3.92 10.58 -3.21
C VAL A 100 -5.37 10.13 -3.30
N PRO A 101 -6.28 10.97 -3.84
CA PRO A 101 -7.66 10.61 -4.05
C PRO A 101 -7.84 9.41 -5.00
N PRO A 102 -8.94 8.66 -4.92
CA PRO A 102 -9.21 7.52 -5.80
C PRO A 102 -9.35 7.98 -7.26
N GLU A 103 -9.03 7.10 -8.21
CA GLU A 103 -9.20 7.40 -9.64
C GLU A 103 -10.68 7.52 -10.02
N LYS A 104 -10.99 8.45 -10.93
CA LYS A 104 -12.33 8.64 -11.51
C LYS A 104 -12.42 7.87 -12.81
N TRP A 105 -13.56 7.21 -13.03
CA TRP A 105 -13.82 6.55 -14.29
C TRP A 105 -13.95 7.56 -15.44
N VAL A 106 -13.31 7.26 -16.57
CA VAL A 106 -13.42 7.97 -17.84
C VAL A 106 -14.05 6.99 -18.83
N ASN A 107 -15.15 7.37 -19.47
CA ASN A 107 -15.84 6.51 -20.43
C ASN A 107 -15.15 6.61 -21.80
N PRO A 108 -14.56 5.52 -22.33
CA PRO A 108 -13.80 5.55 -23.58
C PRO A 108 -14.66 5.81 -24.82
N ASP A 109 -15.98 5.61 -24.74
CA ASP A 109 -16.90 5.74 -25.89
C ASP A 109 -17.45 7.16 -26.06
N ILE A 110 -17.17 8.07 -25.12
CA ILE A 110 -17.58 9.48 -25.19
C ILE A 110 -16.36 10.41 -25.26
N ASN A 111 -16.28 11.17 -26.36
CA ASN A 111 -15.24 12.19 -26.55
C ASN A 111 -15.69 13.61 -26.15
N TYR A 112 -16.83 13.74 -25.47
CA TYR A 112 -17.33 15.04 -25.04
C TYR A 112 -16.63 15.49 -23.74
N ALA A 113 -15.94 16.63 -23.82
CA ALA A 113 -15.21 17.23 -22.71
C ALA A 113 -16.08 17.56 -21.49
N GLU A 114 -17.40 17.75 -21.67
CA GLU A 114 -18.32 18.05 -20.56
C GLU A 114 -18.62 16.84 -19.66
N GLU A 115 -18.61 15.61 -20.21
CA GLU A 115 -18.88 14.39 -19.42
C GLU A 115 -17.58 13.78 -18.85
N ASN A 116 -16.50 13.74 -19.63
CA ASN A 116 -15.23 13.16 -19.19
C ASN A 116 -14.23 14.16 -18.60
N GLY A 117 -14.35 15.46 -18.90
CA GLY A 117 -13.32 16.46 -18.56
C GLY A 117 -13.08 16.62 -17.06
N PHE A 118 -14.10 16.39 -16.22
CA PHE A 118 -13.90 16.35 -14.77
C PHE A 118 -13.09 15.13 -14.34
N ALA A 119 -13.39 13.94 -14.88
CA ALA A 119 -12.67 12.72 -14.55
C ALA A 119 -11.22 12.77 -15.05
N GLU A 120 -11.00 13.28 -16.26
CA GLU A 120 -9.67 13.50 -16.84
C GLU A 120 -8.86 14.50 -16.01
N GLY A 121 -9.43 15.65 -15.66
CA GLY A 121 -8.77 16.65 -14.82
C GLY A 121 -8.45 16.12 -13.43
N TRP A 122 -9.38 15.35 -12.84
CA TRP A 122 -9.18 14.68 -11.55
C TRP A 122 -8.04 13.65 -11.61
N ASN A 123 -8.03 12.78 -12.63
CA ASN A 123 -7.00 11.75 -12.80
C ASN A 123 -5.63 12.36 -13.13
N ALA A 124 -5.59 13.48 -13.88
CA ALA A 124 -4.37 14.23 -14.12
C ALA A 124 -3.80 14.81 -12.81
N CYS A 125 -4.65 15.39 -11.95
CA CYS A 125 -4.25 15.88 -10.64
C CYS A 125 -3.75 14.74 -9.73
N ARG A 126 -4.47 13.62 -9.71
CA ARG A 126 -4.06 12.38 -9.02
C ARG A 126 -2.67 11.91 -9.48
N ALA A 127 -2.45 11.82 -10.79
CA ALA A 127 -1.17 11.39 -11.37
C ALA A 127 -0.02 12.35 -11.00
N ALA A 128 -0.29 13.66 -10.92
CA ALA A 128 0.68 14.63 -10.45
C ALA A 128 1.06 14.43 -8.97
N MET A 129 0.08 14.14 -8.10
CA MET A 129 0.35 13.82 -6.68
C MET A 129 1.19 12.55 -6.53
N LEU A 130 0.92 11.51 -7.33
CA LEU A 130 1.71 10.27 -7.35
C LEU A 130 3.15 10.50 -7.83
N LYS A 131 3.36 11.39 -8.82
CA LYS A 131 4.70 11.75 -9.31
C LYS A 131 5.46 12.67 -8.36
N GLY A 132 4.76 13.49 -7.57
CA GLY A 132 5.35 14.50 -6.67
C GLY A 132 5.90 13.97 -5.34
N GLY A 133 5.60 12.72 -4.96
CA GLY A 133 6.11 12.08 -3.74
C GLY A 133 7.55 11.54 -3.83
N ALA A 134 8.18 11.62 -4.99
CA ALA A 134 9.59 11.26 -5.19
C ALA A 134 10.48 12.49 -5.00
N LYS A 135 10.84 12.81 -3.75
CA LYS A 135 11.93 13.72 -3.42
C LYS A 135 12.73 13.17 -2.26
#